data_AF-A0A966H9A9-F1
#
_entry.id   AF-A0A966H9A9-F1
#
_cell.length_a   1.000
_cell.length_b   1.000
_cell.length_c   1.000
_cell.angle_alpha   90.00
_cell.angle_beta   90.00
_cell.angle_gamma   90.00
#
_symmetry.space_group_name_H-M   'P 1'
#
loop_
_entity.id
_entity.type
_entity.pdbx_description
1 polymer ?
#
loop_
_entity_poly.entity_id
_entity_poly.type
_entity_poly.pdbx_seq_one_letter_code
_entity_poly.pdbx_strand_id
1 'polypeptide(L)'
;MKTLQKIIRFFANYKLHAYSFLLLLSTFVWMSLPYNNGLDMTIQKWVGVVRLVLPEANKPANDRIIFIDVSRSRYLLPVNADATENDVVVNRDWLRQLYQFIAQHGNSIQYVFNDIMFDRGAPGDSLLRTAIAALGNKFLAINSRNGQYELQRNSLGVRAATASVDLQSGAVYKIPFLGKLGDTLVPYQIYTDLHPHRATTNWLFSWFSGKGISFNTQINDYPLRRNDFVNGEYIKIGLGELVSLLHVAPEIYDQYLKNRFILIGDFENDQHNTYLNKQPGTLILFNAYWHLAQGGQLISFWYLLILYLFLYGIVWLETHKKTVVYQHKLKIPYFEVFIIPVNIITISILLIGFTYVSALLFHVNISIFHLIALFSLIDTVKFFINKLEKRGSSDIQIKPDE
;
A
#
# COMPACT_ATOMS: atom_id res chain seq x y z
N MET A 1 35.43 -12.93 28.75
CA MET A 1 35.46 -14.29 28.13
C MET A 1 34.15 -15.07 28.28
N LYS A 2 33.57 -15.24 29.49
CA LYS A 2 32.32 -16.01 29.69
C LYS A 2 31.10 -15.46 28.91
N THR A 3 30.97 -14.15 28.75
CA THR A 3 29.87 -13.52 27.99
C THR A 3 29.95 -13.84 26.49
N LEU A 4 31.14 -13.74 25.90
CA LEU A 4 31.37 -14.05 24.49
C LEU A 4 31.07 -15.52 24.18
N GLN A 5 31.49 -16.44 25.06
CA GLN A 5 31.17 -17.87 24.91
C GLN A 5 29.65 -18.15 24.98
N LYS A 6 28.90 -17.42 25.83
CA LYS A 6 27.44 -17.54 25.87
C LYS A 6 26.79 -17.03 24.58
N ILE A 7 27.29 -15.93 24.02
CA ILE A 7 26.81 -15.39 22.73
C ILE A 7 27.10 -16.37 21.59
N ILE A 8 28.31 -16.93 21.54
CA ILE A 8 28.67 -17.92 20.50
C ILE A 8 27.77 -19.16 20.59
N ARG A 9 27.52 -19.68 21.81
CA ARG A 9 26.59 -20.80 22.00
C ARG A 9 25.15 -20.45 21.61
N PHE A 10 24.72 -19.22 21.85
CA PHE A 10 23.40 -18.73 21.45
C PHE A 10 23.20 -18.81 19.93
N PHE A 11 24.24 -18.54 19.13
CA PHE A 11 24.22 -18.61 17.66
C PHE A 11 24.72 -19.95 17.07
N ALA A 12 25.06 -20.95 17.89
CA ALA A 12 25.59 -22.22 17.40
C ALA A 12 24.49 -23.23 16.99
N ASN A 13 23.21 -22.94 17.28
CA ASN A 13 22.13 -23.89 17.06
C ASN A 13 21.52 -23.77 15.66
N TYR A 14 22.02 -24.58 14.72
CA TYR A 14 21.58 -24.57 13.33
C TYR A 14 20.06 -24.75 13.14
N LYS A 15 19.38 -25.49 14.04
CA LYS A 15 17.93 -25.69 13.95
C LYS A 15 17.16 -24.39 14.17
N LEU A 16 17.61 -23.56 15.13
CA LEU A 16 16.99 -22.25 15.38
C LEU A 16 17.14 -21.35 14.16
N HIS A 17 18.33 -21.31 13.56
CA HIS A 17 18.59 -20.52 12.35
C HIS A 17 17.68 -20.95 11.19
N ALA A 18 17.52 -22.27 10.97
CA ALA A 18 16.65 -22.80 9.93
C ALA A 18 15.19 -22.37 10.14
N TYR A 19 14.67 -22.49 11.37
CA TYR A 19 13.31 -22.05 11.68
C TYR A 19 13.13 -20.54 11.50
N SER A 20 14.06 -19.72 11.97
CA SER A 20 13.99 -18.27 11.81
C SER A 20 14.07 -17.83 10.35
N PHE A 21 14.85 -18.52 9.52
CA PHE A 21 14.92 -18.25 8.08
C PHE A 21 13.62 -18.65 7.38
N LEU A 22 13.03 -19.79 7.73
CA LEU A 22 11.72 -20.21 7.22
C LEU A 22 10.62 -19.21 7.62
N LEU A 23 10.65 -18.71 8.85
CA LEU A 23 9.75 -17.64 9.31
C LEU A 23 9.95 -16.36 8.49
N LEU A 24 11.18 -15.93 8.32
CA LEU A 24 11.51 -14.74 7.53
C LEU A 24 10.99 -14.87 6.10
N LEU A 25 11.22 -16.01 5.45
CA LEU A 25 10.73 -16.29 4.10
C LEU A 25 9.20 -16.29 4.06
N SER A 26 8.55 -16.96 5.03
CA SER A 26 7.08 -17.01 5.12
C SER A 26 6.48 -15.62 5.32
N THR A 27 7.09 -14.80 6.17
CA THR A 27 6.71 -13.40 6.36
C THR A 27 6.91 -12.60 5.09
N PHE A 28 8.03 -12.78 4.39
CA PHE A 28 8.30 -12.09 3.13
C PHE A 28 7.25 -12.42 2.06
N VAL A 29 6.92 -13.70 1.90
CA VAL A 29 5.86 -14.18 0.99
C VAL A 29 4.52 -13.56 1.39
N TRP A 30 4.13 -13.65 2.67
CA TRP A 30 2.87 -13.12 3.17
C TRP A 30 2.74 -11.61 2.93
N MET A 31 3.80 -10.86 3.23
CA MET A 31 3.85 -9.42 3.06
C MET A 31 3.71 -8.98 1.60
N SER A 32 4.12 -9.83 0.68
CA SER A 32 4.04 -9.59 -0.77
C SER A 32 2.64 -9.80 -1.34
N LEU A 33 1.76 -10.50 -0.61
CA LEU A 33 0.39 -10.74 -1.04
C LEU A 33 -0.50 -9.51 -0.79
N PRO A 34 -1.51 -9.25 -1.64
CA PRO A 34 -2.46 -8.15 -1.49
C PRO A 34 -3.53 -8.42 -0.41
N TYR A 35 -3.19 -9.17 0.65
CA TYR A 35 -4.06 -9.41 1.80
C TYR A 35 -3.84 -8.37 2.88
N ASN A 36 -4.94 -7.90 3.47
CA ASN A 36 -4.97 -6.99 4.60
C ASN A 36 -5.73 -7.64 5.76
N ASN A 37 -5.27 -7.38 6.97
CA ASN A 37 -5.99 -7.70 8.19
C ASN A 37 -6.46 -6.39 8.86
N GLY A 38 -7.64 -6.41 9.48
CA GLY A 38 -8.14 -5.29 10.29
C GLY A 38 -7.20 -4.88 11.44
N LEU A 39 -6.42 -5.82 11.99
CA LEU A 39 -5.37 -5.53 12.99
C LEU A 39 -4.25 -4.68 12.39
N ASP A 40 -3.78 -5.03 11.18
CA ASP A 40 -2.71 -4.30 10.49
C ASP A 40 -3.18 -2.86 10.20
N MET A 41 -4.43 -2.71 9.74
CA MET A 41 -5.06 -1.40 9.54
C MET A 41 -5.14 -0.59 10.83
N THR A 42 -5.48 -1.22 11.96
CA THR A 42 -5.55 -0.55 13.27
C THR A 42 -4.19 -0.03 13.70
N ILE A 43 -3.13 -0.84 13.55
CA ILE A 43 -1.76 -0.40 13.86
C ILE A 43 -1.38 0.77 12.96
N GLN A 44 -1.71 0.73 11.68
CA GLN A 44 -1.38 1.81 10.76
C GLN A 44 -2.16 3.09 10.98
N LYS A 45 -3.40 2.99 11.47
CA LYS A 45 -4.11 4.15 11.98
C LYS A 45 -3.34 4.84 13.10
N TRP A 46 -2.86 4.09 14.08
CA TRP A 46 -2.09 4.65 15.19
C TRP A 46 -0.72 5.18 14.77
N VAL A 47 0.01 4.43 13.93
CA VAL A 47 1.27 4.90 13.34
C VAL A 47 1.06 6.20 12.55
N GLY A 48 -0.01 6.25 11.76
CA GLY A 48 -0.40 7.44 11.01
C GLY A 48 -0.66 8.63 11.93
N VAL A 49 -1.45 8.46 13.00
CA VAL A 49 -1.70 9.50 14.01
C VAL A 49 -0.40 9.99 14.66
N VAL A 50 0.51 9.10 15.02
CA VAL A 50 1.83 9.50 15.57
C VAL A 50 2.62 10.31 14.54
N ARG A 51 2.60 9.90 13.27
CA ARG A 51 3.27 10.63 12.18
C ARG A 51 2.67 12.00 11.92
N LEU A 52 1.37 12.23 12.17
CA LEU A 52 0.76 13.56 12.06
C LEU A 52 1.40 14.58 13.00
N VAL A 53 1.95 14.13 14.14
CA VAL A 53 2.60 14.99 15.13
C VAL A 53 4.09 15.21 14.81
N LEU A 54 4.68 14.36 13.96
CA LEU A 54 6.05 14.50 13.51
C LEU A 54 6.13 15.52 12.34
N PRO A 55 7.25 16.24 12.19
CA PRO A 55 7.43 17.15 11.05
C PRO A 55 7.19 16.43 9.72
N GLU A 56 6.38 17.04 8.84
CA GLU A 56 5.99 16.47 7.54
C GLU A 56 7.14 16.50 6.51
N ALA A 57 8.23 15.79 6.79
CA ALA A 57 9.45 15.81 5.98
C ALA A 57 9.25 15.34 4.51
N ASN A 58 8.16 14.62 4.23
CA ASN A 58 7.90 13.99 2.94
C ASN A 58 6.76 14.64 2.13
N LYS A 59 6.23 15.78 2.57
CA LYS A 59 5.14 16.46 1.87
C LYS A 59 5.64 17.20 0.62
N PRO A 60 5.02 17.02 -0.56
CA PRO A 60 5.46 17.72 -1.76
C PRO A 60 5.27 19.24 -1.62
N ALA A 61 6.19 20.05 -2.11
CA ALA A 61 6.00 21.51 -2.11
C ALA A 61 4.75 21.91 -2.92
N ASN A 62 4.04 22.95 -2.46
CA ASN A 62 2.77 23.40 -3.03
C ASN A 62 2.89 23.95 -4.46
N ASP A 63 4.08 24.40 -4.84
CA ASP A 63 4.42 24.85 -6.18
C ASP A 63 4.76 23.71 -7.15
N ARG A 64 4.76 22.45 -6.70
CA ARG A 64 5.04 21.29 -7.55
C ARG A 64 3.79 20.61 -8.09
N ILE A 65 2.60 20.97 -7.61
CA ILE A 65 1.36 20.26 -7.92
C ILE A 65 0.25 21.26 -8.23
N ILE A 66 -0.52 20.95 -9.26
CA ILE A 66 -1.76 21.64 -9.64
C ILE A 66 -2.91 20.65 -9.44
N PHE A 67 -3.93 21.06 -8.69
CA PHE A 67 -5.15 20.28 -8.49
C PHE A 67 -6.30 20.91 -9.26
N ILE A 68 -6.88 20.14 -10.20
CA ILE A 68 -7.99 20.56 -11.05
C ILE A 68 -9.22 19.74 -10.69
N ASP A 69 -10.21 20.40 -10.11
CA ASP A 69 -11.44 19.77 -9.64
C ASP A 69 -12.49 19.71 -10.73
N VAL A 70 -12.99 18.50 -11.01
CA VAL A 70 -14.09 18.28 -11.96
C VAL A 70 -15.44 18.05 -11.27
N SER A 71 -15.50 18.11 -9.94
CA SER A 71 -16.71 17.88 -9.14
C SER A 71 -17.94 18.66 -9.62
N ARG A 72 -17.74 19.90 -10.10
CA ARG A 72 -18.80 20.80 -10.61
C ARG A 72 -18.84 20.95 -12.13
N SER A 73 -18.06 20.16 -12.86
CA SER A 73 -17.89 20.28 -14.32
C SER A 73 -18.54 19.12 -15.08
N ARG A 74 -19.69 18.67 -14.58
CA ARG A 74 -20.42 17.51 -15.07
C ARG A 74 -21.73 17.92 -15.73
N TYR A 75 -22.11 17.21 -16.78
CA TYR A 75 -23.39 17.36 -17.46
C TYR A 75 -24.04 16.00 -17.69
N LEU A 76 -25.35 16.03 -17.92
CA LEU A 76 -26.15 14.84 -18.17
C LEU A 76 -26.08 14.46 -19.65
N LEU A 77 -25.75 13.20 -19.92
CA LEU A 77 -25.75 12.60 -21.24
C LEU A 77 -26.86 11.54 -21.29
N PRO A 78 -27.84 11.62 -22.20
CA PRO A 78 -28.87 10.60 -22.30
C PRO A 78 -28.25 9.27 -22.72
N VAL A 79 -28.63 8.17 -22.05
CA VAL A 79 -28.07 6.82 -22.32
C VAL A 79 -28.37 6.39 -23.75
N ASN A 80 -29.59 6.65 -24.22
CA ASN A 80 -30.06 6.43 -25.60
C ASN A 80 -30.96 7.59 -26.02
N ALA A 81 -31.25 7.74 -27.32
CA ALA A 81 -32.09 8.82 -27.85
C ALA A 81 -33.48 8.91 -27.19
N ASP A 82 -34.02 7.77 -26.75
CA ASP A 82 -35.35 7.64 -26.13
C ASP A 82 -35.30 7.38 -24.61
N ALA A 83 -34.11 7.44 -24.00
CA ALA A 83 -33.94 7.11 -22.58
C ALA A 83 -34.36 8.26 -21.66
N THR A 84 -35.12 7.94 -20.60
CA THR A 84 -35.37 8.83 -19.46
C THR A 84 -34.19 8.86 -18.47
N GLU A 85 -33.25 7.93 -18.62
CA GLU A 85 -32.05 7.81 -17.80
C GLU A 85 -30.90 8.62 -18.43
N ASN A 86 -30.19 9.35 -17.57
CA ASN A 86 -29.03 10.15 -17.95
C ASN A 86 -27.80 9.69 -17.20
N ASP A 87 -26.69 9.62 -17.91
CA ASP A 87 -25.36 9.46 -17.34
C ASP A 87 -24.75 10.80 -16.98
N VAL A 88 -23.93 10.81 -15.93
CA VAL A 88 -23.20 12.00 -15.52
C VAL A 88 -21.78 11.94 -16.10
N VAL A 89 -21.46 12.83 -17.03
CA VAL A 89 -20.16 12.86 -17.72
C VAL A 89 -19.48 14.21 -17.50
N VAL A 90 -18.15 14.22 -17.39
CA VAL A 90 -17.37 15.47 -17.30
C VAL A 90 -17.37 16.18 -18.65
N ASN A 91 -17.50 17.51 -18.65
CA ASN A 91 -17.49 18.36 -19.85
C ASN A 91 -16.27 18.08 -20.76
N ARG A 92 -16.51 17.39 -21.88
CA ARG A 92 -15.47 16.98 -22.83
C ARG A 92 -14.81 18.17 -23.53
N ASP A 93 -15.56 19.24 -23.79
CA ASP A 93 -15.04 20.44 -24.42
C ASP A 93 -14.09 21.21 -23.49
N TRP A 94 -14.39 21.25 -22.19
CA TRP A 94 -13.50 21.86 -21.20
C TRP A 94 -12.23 21.03 -20.99
N LEU A 95 -12.34 19.71 -20.91
CA LEU A 95 -11.17 18.83 -20.86
C LEU A 95 -10.30 18.99 -22.11
N ARG A 96 -10.92 19.06 -23.30
CA ARG A 96 -10.21 19.30 -24.56
C ARG A 96 -9.43 20.62 -24.52
N GLN A 97 -10.08 21.72 -24.12
CA GLN A 97 -9.44 23.03 -24.03
C GLN A 97 -8.26 23.01 -23.05
N LEU A 98 -8.45 22.41 -21.87
CA LEU A 98 -7.38 22.23 -20.89
C LEU A 98 -6.21 21.45 -21.48
N TYR A 99 -6.46 20.30 -22.12
CA TYR A 99 -5.38 19.47 -22.68
C TYR A 99 -4.68 20.12 -23.86
N GLN A 100 -5.40 20.81 -24.73
CA GLN A 100 -4.81 21.60 -25.82
C GLN A 100 -3.86 22.65 -25.26
N PHE A 101 -4.29 23.33 -24.20
CA PHE A 101 -3.47 24.33 -23.55
C PHE A 101 -2.23 23.70 -22.89
N ILE A 102 -2.39 22.64 -22.10
CA ILE A 102 -1.25 21.93 -21.49
C ILE A 102 -0.27 21.44 -22.57
N ALA A 103 -0.76 20.96 -23.72
CA ALA A 103 0.07 20.48 -24.81
C ALA A 103 0.90 21.60 -25.47
N GLN A 104 0.36 22.81 -25.59
CA GLN A 104 1.10 23.99 -26.08
C GLN A 104 2.31 24.31 -25.18
N HIS A 105 2.20 23.99 -23.89
CA HIS A 105 3.26 24.17 -22.90
C HIS A 105 3.91 22.84 -22.48
N GLY A 106 3.74 21.78 -23.28
CA GLY A 106 3.98 20.40 -22.88
C GLY A 106 5.40 20.08 -22.41
N ASN A 107 6.41 20.85 -22.83
CA ASN A 107 7.80 20.68 -22.38
C ASN A 107 8.04 21.08 -20.92
N SER A 108 7.21 21.96 -20.38
CA SER A 108 7.40 22.48 -19.03
C SER A 108 6.79 21.57 -17.95
N ILE A 109 5.79 20.74 -18.28
CA ILE A 109 5.10 19.90 -17.29
C ILE A 109 5.86 18.60 -16.95
N GLN A 110 5.71 18.13 -15.71
CA GLN A 110 6.25 16.83 -15.29
C GLN A 110 5.32 15.69 -15.70
N TYR A 111 4.04 15.78 -15.35
CA TYR A 111 3.07 14.72 -15.60
C TYR A 111 1.63 15.20 -15.49
N VAL A 112 0.71 14.59 -16.24
CA VAL A 112 -0.74 14.82 -16.18
C VAL A 112 -1.42 13.51 -15.77
N PHE A 113 -1.86 13.45 -14.53
CA PHE A 113 -2.67 12.34 -14.02
C PHE A 113 -4.14 12.75 -14.07
N ASN A 114 -4.93 11.99 -14.84
CA ASN A 114 -6.34 12.23 -15.04
C ASN A 114 -7.19 11.08 -14.50
N ASP A 115 -7.73 11.29 -13.31
CA ASP A 115 -8.62 10.41 -12.58
C ASP A 115 -10.08 10.57 -13.05
N ILE A 116 -10.27 10.53 -14.37
CA ILE A 116 -11.59 10.52 -15.01
C ILE A 116 -11.64 9.27 -15.87
N MET A 117 -12.67 8.47 -15.64
CA MET A 117 -12.95 7.31 -16.47
C MET A 117 -13.66 7.75 -17.76
N PHE A 118 -13.15 7.28 -18.90
CA PHE A 118 -13.75 7.50 -20.21
C PHE A 118 -14.36 6.21 -20.73
N ASP A 119 -15.17 5.54 -19.91
CA ASP A 119 -15.84 4.27 -20.19
C ASP A 119 -17.01 4.40 -21.20
N ARG A 120 -17.52 5.61 -21.39
CA ARG A 120 -18.65 5.90 -22.29
C ARG A 120 -18.30 6.95 -23.32
N GLY A 121 -18.81 6.73 -24.54
CA GLY A 121 -18.72 7.67 -25.63
C GLY A 121 -19.55 8.93 -25.35
N ALA A 122 -18.99 10.08 -25.68
CA ALA A 122 -19.64 11.38 -25.53
C ALA A 122 -19.36 12.29 -26.75
N PRO A 123 -20.20 13.30 -27.01
CA PRO A 123 -19.90 14.32 -28.01
C PRO A 123 -18.54 14.97 -27.74
N GLY A 124 -17.73 15.15 -28.78
CA GLY A 124 -16.40 15.78 -28.70
C GLY A 124 -15.24 14.82 -28.44
N ASP A 125 -15.49 13.52 -28.22
CA ASP A 125 -14.46 12.52 -27.92
C ASP A 125 -13.34 12.42 -28.97
N SER A 126 -13.67 12.59 -30.25
CA SER A 126 -12.67 12.59 -31.33
C SER A 126 -11.67 13.75 -31.19
N LEU A 127 -12.17 14.95 -30.87
CA LEU A 127 -11.35 16.13 -30.64
C LEU A 127 -10.58 16.03 -29.32
N LEU A 128 -11.22 15.49 -28.28
CA LEU A 128 -10.59 15.24 -26.99
C LEU A 128 -9.42 14.27 -27.11
N ARG A 129 -9.60 13.16 -27.83
CA ARG A 129 -8.54 12.18 -28.10
C ARG A 129 -7.35 12.82 -28.80
N THR A 130 -7.61 13.72 -29.74
CA THR A 130 -6.54 14.48 -30.45
C THR A 130 -5.77 15.37 -29.47
N ALA A 131 -6.47 16.07 -28.57
CA ALA A 131 -5.84 16.90 -27.54
C ALA A 131 -5.01 16.07 -26.55
N ILE A 132 -5.51 14.90 -26.13
CA ILE A 132 -4.78 13.97 -25.26
C ILE A 132 -3.52 13.43 -25.97
N ALA A 133 -3.63 13.06 -27.25
CA ALA A 133 -2.50 12.53 -28.01
C ALA A 133 -1.32 13.52 -28.07
N ALA A 134 -1.60 14.83 -28.09
CA ALA A 134 -0.58 15.87 -28.08
C ALA A 134 0.24 15.93 -26.78
N LEU A 135 -0.27 15.36 -25.66
CA LEU A 135 0.46 15.25 -24.39
C LEU A 135 1.44 14.07 -24.36
N GLY A 136 1.33 13.12 -25.29
CA GLY A 136 2.22 11.96 -25.41
C GLY A 136 2.31 11.12 -24.13
N ASN A 137 3.54 10.78 -23.74
CA ASN A 137 3.85 9.95 -22.58
C ASN A 137 3.75 10.66 -21.23
N LYS A 138 3.29 11.92 -21.20
CA LYS A 138 3.05 12.65 -19.94
C LYS A 138 1.63 12.49 -19.42
N PHE A 139 0.71 11.96 -20.21
CA PHE A 139 -0.70 11.82 -19.84
C PHE A 139 -1.06 10.39 -19.41
N LEU A 140 -1.81 10.25 -18.33
CA LEU A 140 -2.36 8.97 -17.89
C LEU A 140 -3.81 9.13 -17.46
N ALA A 141 -4.72 8.43 -18.14
CA ALA A 141 -6.09 8.25 -17.69
C ALA A 141 -6.24 7.01 -16.79
N ILE A 142 -7.46 6.76 -16.33
CA ILE A 142 -7.79 5.58 -15.52
C ILE A 142 -8.70 4.59 -16.24
N ASN A 143 -8.51 3.31 -15.92
CA ASN A 143 -9.49 2.24 -16.08
C ASN A 143 -10.00 1.86 -14.69
N SER A 144 -11.21 1.31 -14.61
CA SER A 144 -11.75 0.75 -13.38
C SER A 144 -12.19 -0.69 -13.58
N ARG A 145 -12.49 -1.38 -12.50
CA ARG A 145 -13.12 -2.70 -12.48
C ARG A 145 -14.53 -2.55 -11.94
N ASN A 146 -15.46 -3.23 -12.60
CA ASN A 146 -16.83 -3.33 -12.11
C ASN A 146 -16.91 -4.28 -10.89
N GLY A 147 -18.09 -4.39 -10.28
CA GLY A 147 -18.34 -5.30 -9.15
C GLY A 147 -18.14 -6.79 -9.48
N GLN A 148 -18.02 -7.16 -10.75
CA GLN A 148 -17.73 -8.51 -11.23
C GLN A 148 -16.23 -8.71 -11.57
N TYR A 149 -15.37 -7.75 -11.20
CA TYR A 149 -13.93 -7.72 -11.51
C TYR A 149 -13.58 -7.59 -13.00
N GLU A 150 -14.52 -7.27 -13.87
CA GLU A 150 -14.24 -7.02 -15.28
C GLU A 150 -13.63 -5.63 -15.45
N LEU A 151 -12.58 -5.53 -16.28
CA LEU A 151 -11.90 -4.28 -16.55
C LEU A 151 -12.75 -3.41 -17.49
N GLN A 152 -13.30 -2.33 -16.96
CA GLN A 152 -13.91 -1.25 -17.72
C GLN A 152 -12.80 -0.40 -18.35
N ARG A 153 -12.53 -0.69 -19.62
CA ARG A 153 -11.50 0.01 -20.38
C ARG A 153 -12.02 1.36 -20.86
N ASN A 154 -11.09 2.30 -20.92
CA ASN A 154 -11.28 3.58 -21.58
C ASN A 154 -11.66 3.39 -23.07
N SER A 155 -12.85 3.88 -23.43
CA SER A 155 -13.43 3.85 -24.77
C SER A 155 -12.73 4.78 -25.78
N LEU A 156 -12.03 5.81 -25.31
CA LEU A 156 -11.24 6.72 -26.17
C LEU A 156 -9.96 6.07 -26.72
N GLY A 157 -9.56 4.91 -26.16
CA GLY A 157 -8.31 4.24 -26.54
C GLY A 157 -7.05 5.03 -26.16
N VAL A 158 -7.15 5.94 -25.19
CA VAL A 158 -5.98 6.67 -24.67
C VAL A 158 -5.27 5.85 -23.60
N ARG A 159 -3.98 6.16 -23.37
CA ARG A 159 -3.16 5.49 -22.37
C ARG A 159 -3.81 5.59 -20.98
N ALA A 160 -4.01 4.45 -20.34
CA ALA A 160 -4.65 4.35 -19.03
C ALA A 160 -4.08 3.21 -18.19
N ALA A 161 -4.17 3.36 -16.87
CA ALA A 161 -3.83 2.32 -15.89
C ALA A 161 -5.01 2.08 -14.95
N THR A 162 -5.01 0.95 -14.24
CA THR A 162 -6.14 0.59 -13.36
C THR A 162 -6.09 1.40 -12.07
N ALA A 163 -7.19 2.09 -11.76
CA ALA A 163 -7.38 2.83 -10.51
C ALA A 163 -8.01 1.99 -9.40
N SER A 164 -8.60 0.83 -9.73
CA SER A 164 -9.30 0.00 -8.76
C SER A 164 -8.36 -0.54 -7.69
N VAL A 165 -8.56 -0.06 -6.47
CA VAL A 165 -7.94 -0.59 -5.26
C VAL A 165 -8.97 -1.45 -4.55
N ASP A 166 -8.61 -2.70 -4.24
CA ASP A 166 -9.47 -3.57 -3.43
C ASP A 166 -9.68 -2.93 -2.05
N LEU A 167 -10.93 -2.57 -1.74
CA LEU A 167 -11.31 -2.14 -0.40
C LEU A 167 -11.37 -3.38 0.50
N GLN A 168 -10.55 -3.41 1.55
CA GLN A 168 -10.66 -4.44 2.59
C GLN A 168 -11.10 -3.78 3.88
N SER A 169 -12.13 -4.35 4.53
CA SER A 169 -12.82 -3.72 5.66
C SER A 169 -13.37 -2.32 5.35
N GLY A 170 -13.69 -2.05 4.08
CA GLY A 170 -14.28 -0.79 3.63
C GLY A 170 -13.32 0.39 3.51
N ALA A 171 -11.99 0.17 3.58
CA ALA A 171 -10.99 1.23 3.48
C ALA A 171 -9.80 0.87 2.55
N VAL A 172 -9.22 1.89 1.91
CA VAL A 172 -7.96 1.80 1.17
C VAL A 172 -6.79 1.88 2.14
N TYR A 173 -5.94 0.88 2.09
CA TYR A 173 -4.82 0.72 3.01
C TYR A 173 -3.54 0.25 2.31
N LYS A 174 -3.61 -0.90 1.64
CA LYS A 174 -2.50 -1.53 0.93
C LYS A 174 -2.81 -1.56 -0.56
N ILE A 175 -1.90 -1.03 -1.36
CA ILE A 175 -2.07 -0.88 -2.81
C ILE A 175 -1.02 -1.78 -3.49
N PRO A 176 -1.42 -2.77 -4.29
CA PRO A 176 -0.47 -3.57 -5.05
C PRO A 176 0.10 -2.77 -6.24
N PHE A 177 1.25 -3.16 -6.76
CA PHE A 177 1.79 -2.54 -7.98
C PHE A 177 1.12 -3.06 -9.25
N LEU A 178 0.72 -4.34 -9.21
CA LEU A 178 -0.02 -5.02 -10.26
C LEU A 178 -1.36 -5.50 -9.71
N GLY A 179 -2.42 -5.33 -10.50
CA GLY A 179 -3.74 -5.88 -10.23
C GLY A 179 -3.77 -7.41 -10.35
N LYS A 180 -4.88 -8.00 -9.91
CA LYS A 180 -5.07 -9.46 -9.86
C LYS A 180 -4.89 -10.18 -11.20
N LEU A 181 -5.16 -9.48 -12.31
CA LEU A 181 -5.02 -10.04 -13.67
C LEU A 181 -3.74 -9.57 -14.37
N GLY A 182 -2.77 -9.02 -13.62
CA GLY A 182 -1.50 -8.53 -14.16
C GLY A 182 -1.56 -7.14 -14.77
N ASP A 183 -2.68 -6.43 -14.66
CA ASP A 183 -2.82 -5.04 -15.08
C ASP A 183 -2.03 -4.09 -14.17
N THR A 184 -1.42 -3.07 -14.75
CA THR A 184 -0.62 -2.09 -14.01
C THR A 184 -1.54 -1.13 -13.24
N LEU A 185 -1.30 -0.95 -11.93
CA LEU A 185 -2.02 0.07 -11.16
C LEU A 185 -1.43 1.46 -11.37
N VAL A 186 -2.28 2.49 -11.31
CA VAL A 186 -1.94 3.90 -11.53
C VAL A 186 -0.65 4.34 -10.83
N PRO A 187 -0.44 4.10 -9.51
CA PRO A 187 0.75 4.61 -8.83
C PRO A 187 2.06 4.06 -9.40
N TYR A 188 2.05 2.77 -9.75
CA TYR A 188 3.20 2.09 -10.34
C TYR A 188 3.42 2.52 -11.78
N GLN A 189 2.35 2.71 -12.56
CA GLN A 189 2.42 3.24 -13.93
C GLN A 189 3.07 4.62 -13.98
N ILE A 190 2.62 5.57 -13.14
CA ILE A 190 3.20 6.92 -13.04
C ILE A 190 4.70 6.83 -12.73
N TYR A 191 5.08 5.95 -11.79
CA TYR A 191 6.48 5.76 -11.44
C TYR A 191 7.31 5.25 -12.62
N THR A 192 6.84 4.23 -13.33
CA THR A 192 7.55 3.65 -14.48
C THR A 192 7.64 4.61 -15.66
N ASP A 193 6.64 5.48 -15.85
CA ASP A 193 6.65 6.51 -16.89
C ASP A 193 7.72 7.59 -16.61
N LEU A 194 7.89 7.98 -15.35
CA LEU A 194 8.89 8.98 -14.95
C LEU A 194 10.29 8.40 -14.74
N HIS A 195 10.39 7.08 -14.53
CA HIS A 195 11.63 6.37 -14.25
C HIS A 195 11.74 5.10 -15.13
N PRO A 196 11.80 5.25 -16.47
CA PRO A 196 11.84 4.12 -17.37
C PRO A 196 13.05 3.22 -17.07
N HIS A 197 12.85 1.90 -17.13
CA HIS A 197 13.84 0.86 -16.83
C HIS A 197 14.37 0.85 -15.39
N ARG A 198 13.77 1.61 -14.46
CA ARG A 198 14.18 1.62 -13.05
C ARG A 198 13.28 0.79 -12.14
N ALA A 199 12.24 0.14 -12.65
CA ALA A 199 11.43 -0.79 -11.86
C ALA A 199 11.14 -2.07 -12.65
N THR A 200 11.23 -3.20 -11.96
CA THR A 200 10.80 -4.51 -12.45
C THR A 200 10.04 -5.20 -11.32
N THR A 201 8.92 -5.83 -11.66
CA THR A 201 8.07 -6.53 -10.67
C THR A 201 8.01 -8.01 -11.02
N ASN A 202 8.34 -8.86 -10.05
CA ASN A 202 8.17 -10.30 -10.12
C ASN A 202 7.01 -10.72 -9.20
N TRP A 203 6.72 -12.01 -9.06
CA TRP A 203 5.62 -12.48 -8.21
C TRP A 203 5.86 -12.31 -6.70
N LEU A 204 7.12 -12.23 -6.24
CA LEU A 204 7.48 -12.03 -4.82
C LEU A 204 7.87 -10.60 -4.47
N PHE A 205 8.65 -9.95 -5.30
CA PHE A 205 9.21 -8.63 -4.97
C PHE A 205 9.35 -7.79 -6.21
N SER A 206 9.47 -6.50 -5.97
CA SER A 206 9.77 -5.50 -6.98
C SER A 206 11.16 -4.96 -6.74
N TRP A 207 11.94 -4.89 -7.81
CA TRP A 207 13.29 -4.35 -7.83
C TRP A 207 13.27 -2.96 -8.44
N PHE A 208 13.77 -1.98 -7.69
CA PHE A 208 13.92 -0.59 -8.11
C PHE A 208 15.41 -0.28 -8.31
N SER A 209 15.84 -0.14 -9.56
CA SER A 209 17.25 0.06 -9.93
C SER A 209 17.84 1.30 -9.24
N GLY A 210 18.97 1.11 -8.55
CA GLY A 210 19.62 2.16 -7.76
C GLY A 210 18.96 2.49 -6.42
N LYS A 211 17.85 1.81 -6.06
CA LYS A 211 17.08 2.06 -4.83
C LYS A 211 16.96 0.82 -3.93
N GLY A 212 16.73 -0.36 -4.51
CA GLY A 212 16.67 -1.63 -3.77
C GLY A 212 15.40 -2.44 -4.04
N ILE A 213 15.06 -3.32 -3.10
CA ILE A 213 13.89 -4.20 -3.19
C ILE A 213 12.70 -3.65 -2.41
N SER A 214 11.49 -4.00 -2.84
CA SER A 214 10.25 -3.76 -2.12
C SER A 214 9.33 -4.98 -2.26
N PHE A 215 8.36 -5.09 -1.35
CA PHE A 215 7.21 -5.98 -1.56
C PHE A 215 6.43 -5.52 -2.80
N ASN A 216 5.64 -6.41 -3.42
CA ASN A 216 4.77 -6.08 -4.56
C ASN A 216 3.56 -5.21 -4.23
N THR A 217 3.56 -4.67 -3.02
CA THR A 217 2.49 -3.92 -2.42
C THR A 217 3.12 -2.85 -1.57
N GLN A 218 2.46 -1.71 -1.50
CA GLN A 218 2.83 -0.65 -0.58
C GLN A 218 1.68 -0.35 0.36
N ILE A 219 2.04 0.08 1.56
CA ILE A 219 1.09 0.70 2.48
C ILE A 219 1.29 2.19 2.30
N ASN A 220 0.22 2.84 1.88
CA ASN A 220 0.30 4.23 1.48
C ASN A 220 0.51 5.11 2.71
N ASP A 221 1.34 6.14 2.59
CA ASP A 221 1.32 7.27 3.51
C ASP A 221 0.50 8.40 2.88
N TYR A 222 -0.05 9.30 3.69
CA TYR A 222 -0.89 10.40 3.21
C TYR A 222 -0.28 11.75 3.56
N PRO A 223 0.81 12.16 2.87
CA PRO A 223 1.37 13.50 3.02
C PRO A 223 0.41 14.58 2.49
N LEU A 224 -0.31 14.30 1.39
CA LEU A 224 -1.38 15.17 0.91
C LEU A 224 -2.73 14.68 1.43
N ARG A 225 -3.52 15.59 1.99
CA ARG A 225 -4.80 15.29 2.62
C ARG A 225 -5.84 16.29 2.18
N ARG A 226 -7.12 15.87 2.23
CA ARG A 226 -8.26 16.76 2.02
C ARG A 226 -8.21 18.03 2.88
N ASN A 227 -7.76 17.94 4.13
CA ASN A 227 -7.66 19.09 5.03
C ASN A 227 -6.64 20.13 4.55
N ASP A 228 -5.64 19.74 3.74
CA ASP A 228 -4.66 20.69 3.23
C ASP A 228 -5.30 21.69 2.24
N PHE A 229 -6.39 21.30 1.57
CA PHE A 229 -7.20 22.23 0.76
C PHE A 229 -8.00 23.19 1.64
N VAL A 230 -8.56 22.70 2.75
CA VAL A 230 -9.36 23.51 3.68
C VAL A 230 -8.50 24.55 4.39
N ASN A 231 -7.27 24.17 4.74
CA ASN A 231 -6.29 25.04 5.38
C ASN A 231 -5.64 26.04 4.40
N GLY A 232 -5.88 25.91 3.09
CA GLY A 232 -5.27 26.75 2.06
C GLY A 232 -3.80 26.45 1.79
N GLU A 233 -3.27 25.32 2.26
CA GLU A 233 -1.88 24.91 1.99
C GLU A 233 -1.68 24.53 0.51
N TYR A 234 -2.70 23.92 -0.09
CA TYR A 234 -2.78 23.71 -1.54
C TYR A 234 -4.05 24.32 -2.10
N ILE A 235 -3.90 24.90 -3.29
CA ILE A 235 -5.00 25.49 -4.03
C ILE A 235 -5.54 24.44 -4.99
N LYS A 236 -6.86 24.26 -4.94
CA LYS A 236 -7.63 23.45 -5.88
C LYS A 236 -8.50 24.38 -6.71
N ILE A 237 -8.40 24.27 -8.04
CA ILE A 237 -9.11 25.15 -8.99
C ILE A 237 -10.17 24.31 -9.74
N GLY A 238 -11.37 24.84 -9.90
CA GLY A 238 -12.40 24.15 -10.69
C GLY A 238 -12.04 24.13 -12.19
N LEU A 239 -12.34 23.04 -12.89
CA LEU A 239 -12.04 22.93 -14.33
C LEU A 239 -12.67 24.08 -15.15
N GLY A 240 -13.93 24.43 -14.92
CA GLY A 240 -14.59 25.54 -15.64
C GLY A 240 -13.98 26.91 -15.33
N GLU A 241 -13.59 27.15 -14.08
CA GLU A 241 -12.90 28.37 -13.67
C GLU A 241 -11.53 28.47 -14.36
N LEU A 242 -10.77 27.37 -14.33
CA LEU A 242 -9.48 27.29 -15.00
C LEU A 242 -9.61 27.56 -16.50
N VAL A 243 -10.55 26.91 -17.19
CA VAL A 243 -10.80 27.14 -18.62
C VAL A 243 -11.19 28.59 -18.89
N SER A 244 -11.99 29.23 -18.03
CA SER A 244 -12.34 30.64 -18.19
C SER A 244 -11.11 31.54 -18.07
N LEU A 245 -10.26 31.28 -17.06
CA LEU A 245 -9.01 32.01 -16.85
C LEU A 245 -8.02 31.82 -18.02
N LEU A 246 -7.98 30.63 -18.65
CA LEU A 246 -7.14 30.35 -19.83
C LEU A 246 -7.42 31.28 -21.00
N HIS A 247 -8.66 31.76 -21.15
CA HIS A 247 -9.04 32.68 -22.23
C HIS A 247 -8.73 34.14 -21.90
N VAL A 248 -8.59 34.49 -20.63
CA VAL A 248 -8.43 35.88 -20.19
C VAL A 248 -6.96 36.26 -20.02
N ALA A 249 -6.11 35.36 -19.53
CA ALA A 249 -4.71 35.66 -19.21
C ALA A 249 -3.77 34.48 -19.54
N PRO A 250 -3.59 34.13 -20.82
CA PRO A 250 -2.79 32.96 -21.23
C PRO A 250 -1.31 33.06 -20.82
N GLU A 251 -0.76 34.26 -20.64
CA GLU A 251 0.66 34.46 -20.34
C GLU A 251 1.07 34.04 -18.93
N ILE A 252 0.14 34.02 -17.96
CA ILE A 252 0.41 33.63 -16.57
C ILE A 252 0.73 32.14 -16.47
N TYR A 253 0.30 31.35 -17.45
CA TYR A 253 0.30 29.91 -17.34
C TYR A 253 1.63 29.24 -17.64
N ASP A 254 2.52 29.89 -18.40
CA ASP A 254 3.87 29.36 -18.63
C ASP A 254 4.61 29.14 -17.31
N GLN A 255 4.47 30.09 -16.39
CA GLN A 255 5.05 29.99 -15.06
C GLN A 255 4.24 29.03 -14.16
N TYR A 256 2.92 29.02 -14.32
CA TYR A 256 2.04 28.17 -13.53
C TYR A 256 2.24 26.68 -13.82
N LEU A 257 2.43 26.27 -15.08
CA LEU A 257 2.54 24.86 -15.47
C LEU A 257 3.96 24.28 -15.29
N LYS A 258 4.97 25.15 -15.20
CA LYS A 258 6.38 24.75 -15.24
C LYS A 258 6.78 23.85 -14.07
N ASN A 259 7.33 22.70 -14.44
CA ASN A 259 7.83 21.62 -13.59
C ASN A 259 6.80 21.07 -12.59
N ARG A 260 5.51 21.09 -12.92
CA ARG A 260 4.44 20.63 -12.03
C ARG A 260 3.81 19.31 -12.46
N PHE A 261 3.30 18.59 -11.47
CA PHE A 261 2.28 17.56 -11.65
C PHE A 261 0.91 18.21 -11.79
N ILE A 262 0.11 17.74 -12.74
CA ILE A 262 -1.27 18.18 -12.93
C ILE A 262 -2.16 17.00 -12.57
N LEU A 263 -2.95 17.16 -11.50
CA LEU A 263 -3.86 16.14 -10.99
C LEU A 263 -5.28 16.58 -11.27
N ILE A 264 -6.00 15.81 -12.08
CA ILE A 264 -7.36 16.11 -12.52
C ILE A 264 -8.26 15.02 -11.97
N GLY A 265 -9.27 15.40 -11.20
CA GLY A 265 -10.16 14.43 -10.57
C GLY A 265 -11.32 15.08 -9.82
N ASP A 266 -12.21 14.26 -9.29
CA ASP A 266 -13.33 14.73 -8.47
C ASP A 266 -12.92 14.73 -6.99
N PHE A 267 -12.46 15.88 -6.51
CA PHE A 267 -11.96 15.98 -5.14
C PHE A 267 -13.06 16.12 -4.09
N GLU A 268 -14.34 16.17 -4.47
CA GLU A 268 -15.46 16.34 -3.54
C GLU A 268 -16.37 15.11 -3.46
N ASN A 269 -16.77 14.52 -4.58
CA ASN A 269 -17.73 13.41 -4.58
C ASN A 269 -17.06 12.03 -4.64
N ASP A 270 -15.85 11.92 -5.20
CA ASP A 270 -15.11 10.65 -5.27
C ASP A 270 -14.28 10.41 -4.00
N GLN A 271 -14.98 10.16 -2.89
CA GLN A 271 -14.37 9.99 -1.57
C GLN A 271 -14.32 8.51 -1.18
N HIS A 272 -13.14 8.05 -0.77
CA HIS A 272 -12.95 6.71 -0.22
C HIS A 272 -12.48 6.78 1.22
N ASN A 273 -12.89 5.81 2.03
CA ASN A 273 -12.34 5.67 3.36
C ASN A 273 -10.89 5.20 3.26
N THR A 274 -10.00 5.78 4.05
CA THR A 274 -8.64 5.30 4.29
C THR A 274 -8.50 4.94 5.77
N TYR A 275 -7.34 4.44 6.19
CA TYR A 275 -7.08 4.17 7.61
C TYR A 275 -7.03 5.45 8.48
N LEU A 276 -6.84 6.64 7.88
CA LEU A 276 -6.89 7.92 8.59
C LEU A 276 -8.29 8.52 8.59
N ASN A 277 -8.82 8.80 7.40
CA ASN A 277 -10.10 9.48 7.16
C ASN A 277 -10.54 9.32 5.70
N LYS A 278 -11.63 9.98 5.30
CA LYS A 278 -12.06 10.03 3.90
C LYS A 278 -11.10 10.89 3.09
N GLN A 279 -10.65 10.36 1.95
CA GLN A 279 -9.77 11.05 1.01
C GLN A 279 -10.31 10.92 -0.42
N PRO A 280 -10.10 11.94 -1.27
CA PRO A 280 -10.33 11.83 -2.71
C PRO A 280 -9.57 10.65 -3.35
N GLY A 281 -10.20 9.92 -4.26
CA GLY A 281 -9.56 8.83 -5.03
C GLY A 281 -8.25 9.28 -5.68
N THR A 282 -8.29 10.45 -6.32
CA THR A 282 -7.13 11.07 -6.98
C THR A 282 -5.96 11.30 -6.02
N LEU A 283 -6.24 11.75 -4.79
CA LEU A 283 -5.21 11.95 -3.77
C LEU A 283 -4.65 10.63 -3.26
N ILE A 284 -5.49 9.60 -3.10
CA ILE A 284 -5.03 8.28 -2.68
C ILE A 284 -4.01 7.73 -3.67
N LEU A 285 -4.35 7.75 -4.97
CA LEU A 285 -3.49 7.25 -6.04
C LEU A 285 -2.21 8.07 -6.18
N PHE A 286 -2.30 9.40 -6.12
CA PHE A 286 -1.11 10.25 -6.21
C PHE A 286 -0.19 10.12 -4.99
N ASN A 287 -0.74 10.06 -3.77
CA ASN A 287 0.06 9.80 -2.57
C ASN A 287 0.79 8.46 -2.65
N ALA A 288 0.13 7.44 -3.19
CA ALA A 288 0.73 6.12 -3.40
C ALA A 288 1.88 6.19 -4.40
N TYR A 289 1.76 6.99 -5.46
CA TYR A 289 2.87 7.27 -6.35
C TYR A 289 3.99 8.04 -5.63
N TRP A 290 3.64 9.08 -4.88
CA TRP A 290 4.60 9.95 -4.21
C TRP A 290 5.42 9.17 -3.18
N HIS A 291 4.77 8.34 -2.38
CA HIS A 291 5.41 7.42 -1.43
C HIS A 291 6.36 6.46 -2.15
N LEU A 292 5.91 5.87 -3.28
CA LEU A 292 6.72 5.02 -4.14
C LEU A 292 7.97 5.75 -4.67
N ALA A 293 7.82 7.00 -5.10
CA ALA A 293 8.89 7.85 -5.61
C ALA A 293 9.94 8.18 -4.53
N GLN A 294 9.52 8.42 -3.29
CA GLN A 294 10.41 8.67 -2.16
C GLN A 294 11.10 7.40 -1.64
N GLY A 295 10.65 6.22 -2.05
CA GLY A 295 11.24 4.95 -1.62
C GLY A 295 10.78 4.53 -0.21
N GLY A 296 9.64 5.02 0.27
CA GLY A 296 9.10 4.66 1.59
C GLY A 296 8.72 3.19 1.75
N GLN A 297 8.69 2.43 0.65
CA GLN A 297 8.39 1.00 0.57
C GLN A 297 9.65 0.14 0.43
N LEU A 298 10.84 0.75 0.33
CA LEU A 298 12.08 0.02 0.11
C LEU A 298 12.51 -0.71 1.38
N ILE A 299 12.83 -1.99 1.21
CA ILE A 299 13.30 -2.85 2.29
C ILE A 299 14.82 -2.76 2.32
N SER A 300 15.35 -2.09 3.34
CA SER A 300 16.80 -2.02 3.51
C SER A 300 17.37 -3.37 3.98
N PHE A 301 18.63 -3.63 3.62
CA PHE A 301 19.36 -4.80 4.12
C PHE A 301 19.38 -4.85 5.66
N TRP A 302 19.58 -3.69 6.30
CA TRP A 302 19.58 -3.57 7.76
C TRP A 302 18.26 -3.95 8.39
N TYR A 303 17.15 -3.58 7.74
CA TYR A 303 15.83 -3.97 8.21
C TYR A 303 15.65 -5.49 8.16
N LEU A 304 16.05 -6.16 7.07
CA LEU A 304 16.00 -7.62 6.97
C LEU A 304 16.83 -8.30 8.05
N LEU A 305 18.02 -7.77 8.36
CA LEU A 305 18.86 -8.27 9.44
C LEU A 305 18.18 -8.11 10.81
N ILE A 306 17.58 -6.95 11.09
CA ILE A 306 16.87 -6.70 12.35
C ILE A 306 15.66 -7.62 12.48
N LEU A 307 14.86 -7.75 11.42
CA LEU A 307 13.72 -8.66 11.37
C LEU A 307 14.16 -10.11 11.62
N TYR A 308 15.25 -10.53 10.98
CA TYR A 308 15.83 -11.85 11.18
C TYR A 308 16.23 -12.08 12.65
N LEU A 309 16.99 -11.16 13.23
CA LEU A 309 17.43 -11.26 14.63
C LEU A 309 16.25 -11.26 15.61
N PHE A 310 15.22 -10.46 15.32
CA PHE A 310 13.99 -10.44 16.10
C PHE A 310 13.26 -11.78 16.03
N LEU A 311 13.01 -12.33 14.83
CA LEU A 311 12.40 -13.65 14.65
C LEU A 311 13.24 -14.76 15.28
N TYR A 312 14.57 -14.67 15.22
CA TYR A 312 15.48 -15.56 15.93
C TYR A 312 15.30 -15.50 17.45
N GLY A 313 15.19 -14.29 18.00
CA GLY A 313 14.88 -14.09 19.42
C GLY A 313 13.55 -14.74 19.82
N ILE A 314 12.49 -14.58 19.00
CA ILE A 314 11.19 -15.21 19.26
C ILE A 314 11.31 -16.75 19.23
N VAL A 315 11.94 -17.34 18.20
CA VAL A 315 12.13 -18.80 18.11
C VAL A 315 12.97 -19.33 19.27
N TRP A 316 14.00 -18.58 19.69
CA TRP A 316 14.83 -18.96 20.83
C TRP A 316 14.02 -18.93 22.14
N LEU A 317 13.25 -17.88 22.39
CA LEU A 317 12.36 -17.75 23.55
C LEU A 317 11.35 -18.90 23.59
N GLU A 318 10.74 -19.19 22.44
CA GLU A 318 9.79 -20.27 22.21
C GLU A 318 10.39 -21.65 22.53
N THR A 319 11.65 -21.87 22.17
CA THR A 319 12.35 -23.15 22.40
C THR A 319 12.81 -23.32 23.86
N HIS A 320 13.17 -22.21 24.54
CA HIS A 320 13.72 -22.23 25.90
C HIS A 320 12.71 -21.84 26.99
N LYS A 321 11.41 -21.87 26.66
CA LYS A 321 10.27 -21.58 27.55
C LYS A 321 10.40 -22.14 28.97
N LYS A 322 10.81 -23.41 29.08
CA LYS A 322 10.94 -24.12 30.36
C LYS A 322 12.03 -23.53 31.26
N THR A 323 13.07 -22.92 30.70
CA THR A 323 14.22 -22.41 31.48
C THR A 323 13.93 -21.03 32.08
N VAL A 324 13.23 -20.16 31.36
CA VAL A 324 12.99 -18.77 31.80
C VAL A 324 11.93 -18.70 32.91
N VAL A 325 10.80 -19.37 32.74
CA VAL A 325 9.70 -19.34 33.72
C VAL A 325 10.05 -20.11 35.01
N TYR A 326 10.79 -21.22 34.93
CA TYR A 326 11.18 -21.99 36.13
C TYR A 326 12.36 -21.38 36.91
N GLN A 327 13.20 -20.55 36.29
CA GLN A 327 14.33 -19.93 37.00
C GLN A 327 13.89 -18.77 37.90
N HIS A 328 12.76 -18.13 37.61
CA HIS A 328 12.14 -17.17 38.52
C HIS A 328 11.12 -17.94 39.36
N LYS A 329 11.43 -18.15 40.66
CA LYS A 329 10.71 -18.99 41.65
C LYS A 329 9.24 -18.59 41.93
N LEU A 330 8.46 -18.15 40.94
CA LEU A 330 7.02 -17.95 41.03
C LEU A 330 6.32 -19.31 40.92
N LYS A 331 6.39 -20.09 41.99
CA LYS A 331 5.60 -21.32 42.17
C LYS A 331 4.17 -20.93 42.53
N ILE A 332 3.36 -20.56 41.53
CA ILE A 332 1.92 -20.38 41.71
C ILE A 332 1.23 -21.66 41.24
N PRO A 333 0.71 -22.51 42.15
CA PRO A 333 0.32 -23.90 41.87
C PRO A 333 -0.94 -24.05 40.98
N TYR A 334 -1.64 -22.97 40.66
CA TYR A 334 -2.88 -23.00 39.87
C TYR A 334 -2.71 -22.57 38.40
N PHE A 335 -1.49 -22.24 37.96
CA PHE A 335 -1.26 -21.56 36.67
C PHE A 335 -0.75 -22.44 35.52
N GLU A 336 -0.62 -23.76 35.69
CA GLU A 336 -0.05 -24.63 34.63
C GLU A 336 -0.88 -24.63 33.34
N VAL A 337 -2.21 -24.50 33.43
CA VAL A 337 -3.11 -24.34 32.27
C VAL A 337 -2.97 -22.96 31.61
N PHE A 338 -2.52 -21.95 32.36
CA PHE A 338 -2.34 -20.58 31.89
C PHE A 338 -0.93 -20.27 31.34
N ILE A 339 0.05 -21.19 31.46
CA ILE A 339 1.38 -21.01 30.87
C ILE A 339 1.32 -20.91 29.34
N ILE A 340 0.37 -21.61 28.69
CA ILE A 340 0.16 -21.56 27.24
C ILE A 340 -0.34 -20.17 26.79
N PRO A 341 -1.42 -19.60 27.36
CA PRO A 341 -1.88 -18.25 26.98
C PRO A 341 -0.89 -17.15 27.34
N VAL A 342 -0.13 -17.24 28.44
CA VAL A 342 0.90 -16.24 28.79
C VAL A 342 1.98 -16.12 27.71
N ASN A 343 2.35 -17.24 27.07
CA ASN A 343 3.34 -17.25 25.99
C ASN A 343 2.81 -16.62 24.70
N ILE A 344 1.58 -16.97 24.30
CA ILE A 344 0.96 -16.38 23.11
C ILE A 344 0.77 -14.88 23.31
N ILE A 345 0.33 -14.45 24.49
CA ILE A 345 0.18 -13.03 24.83
C ILE A 345 1.53 -12.32 24.78
N THR A 346 2.58 -12.90 25.36
CA THR A 346 3.92 -12.28 25.39
C THR A 346 4.49 -12.17 23.97
N ILE A 347 4.41 -13.23 23.16
CA ILE A 347 4.86 -13.19 21.76
C ILE A 347 4.03 -12.17 20.98
N SER A 348 2.70 -12.13 21.18
CA SER A 348 1.83 -11.16 20.52
C SER A 348 2.21 -9.72 20.87
N ILE A 349 2.47 -9.42 22.15
CA ILE A 349 2.92 -8.09 22.60
C ILE A 349 4.25 -7.73 21.95
N LEU A 350 5.22 -8.66 21.89
CA LEU A 350 6.50 -8.44 21.23
C LEU A 350 6.33 -8.17 19.72
N LEU A 351 5.48 -8.95 19.04
CA LEU A 351 5.18 -8.76 17.62
C LEU A 351 4.48 -7.42 17.37
N ILE A 352 3.54 -7.01 18.23
CA ILE A 352 2.87 -5.70 18.17
C ILE A 352 3.89 -4.59 18.34
N GLY A 353 4.69 -4.62 19.41
CA GLY A 353 5.73 -3.63 19.67
C GLY A 353 6.72 -3.52 18.51
N PHE A 354 7.20 -4.66 18.00
CA PHE A 354 8.10 -4.69 16.85
C PHE A 354 7.45 -4.12 15.59
N THR A 355 6.17 -4.41 15.35
CA THR A 355 5.45 -3.87 14.18
C THR A 355 5.29 -2.36 14.26
N TYR A 356 5.00 -1.80 15.44
CA TYR A 356 4.98 -0.34 15.64
C TYR A 356 6.34 0.30 15.37
N VAL A 357 7.41 -0.27 15.92
CA VAL A 357 8.78 0.23 15.69
C VAL A 357 9.18 0.11 14.23
N SER A 358 8.88 -1.03 13.60
CA SER A 358 9.09 -1.30 12.18
C SER A 358 8.38 -0.27 11.31
N ALA A 359 7.11 -0.01 11.62
CA ALA A 359 6.29 0.96 10.90
C ALA A 359 6.86 2.38 11.03
N LEU A 360 7.21 2.81 12.24
CA LEU A 360 7.68 4.17 12.50
C LEU A 360 9.08 4.44 11.91
N LEU A 361 10.01 3.49 12.03
CA LEU A 361 11.41 3.69 11.66
C LEU A 361 11.73 3.28 10.21
N PHE A 362 11.05 2.27 9.69
CA PHE A 362 11.38 1.66 8.39
C PHE A 362 10.24 1.75 7.37
N HIS A 363 9.08 2.30 7.75
CA HIS A 363 7.89 2.36 6.89
C HIS A 363 7.40 0.97 6.41
N VAL A 364 7.81 -0.10 7.09
CA VAL A 364 7.41 -1.47 6.79
C VAL A 364 6.49 -1.99 7.90
N ASN A 365 5.35 -2.52 7.52
CA ASN A 365 4.35 -3.02 8.46
C ASN A 365 4.24 -4.52 8.36
N ILE A 366 4.71 -5.24 9.37
CA ILE A 366 4.61 -6.69 9.37
C ILE A 366 3.22 -7.09 9.82
N SER A 367 2.58 -7.97 9.06
CA SER A 367 1.29 -8.52 9.47
C SER A 367 1.50 -9.41 10.69
N ILE A 368 0.91 -9.07 11.83
CA ILE A 368 1.16 -9.84 13.08
C ILE A 368 0.36 -11.14 13.07
N PHE A 369 -0.82 -11.09 12.46
CA PHE A 369 -1.76 -12.20 12.47
C PHE A 369 -1.19 -13.47 11.86
N HIS A 370 -0.48 -13.38 10.72
CA HIS A 370 0.09 -14.57 10.09
C HIS A 370 1.19 -15.20 10.93
N LEU A 371 2.01 -14.38 11.62
CA LEU A 371 3.03 -14.88 12.54
C LEU A 371 2.38 -15.62 13.71
N ILE A 372 1.35 -15.04 14.33
CA ILE A 372 0.59 -15.70 15.41
C ILE A 372 -0.03 -17.01 14.91
N ALA A 373 -0.69 -16.99 13.74
CA ALA A 373 -1.31 -18.17 13.16
C ALA A 373 -0.29 -19.27 12.88
N LEU A 374 0.88 -18.91 12.37
CA LEU A 374 1.95 -19.87 12.06
C LEU A 374 2.59 -20.44 13.34
N PHE A 375 2.82 -19.63 14.38
CA PHE A 375 3.25 -20.14 15.68
C PHE A 375 2.21 -21.08 16.30
N SER A 376 0.93 -20.70 16.23
CA SER A 376 -0.17 -21.54 16.73
C SER A 376 -0.27 -22.88 15.97
N LEU A 377 -0.06 -22.87 14.66
CA LEU A 377 0.00 -24.08 13.84
C LEU A 377 1.17 -24.98 14.25
N ILE A 378 2.37 -24.41 14.44
CA ILE A 378 3.55 -25.15 14.89
C ILE A 378 3.30 -25.82 16.24
N ASP A 379 2.72 -25.10 17.20
CA ASP A 379 2.43 -25.63 18.54
C ASP A 379 1.37 -26.74 18.49
N THR A 380 0.35 -26.57 17.65
CA THR A 380 -0.67 -27.60 17.39
C THR A 380 -0.05 -28.87 16.81
N VAL A 381 0.81 -28.75 15.80
CA VAL A 381 1.51 -29.89 15.19
C VAL A 381 2.40 -30.61 16.20
N LYS A 382 3.19 -29.86 16.99
CA LYS A 382 4.02 -30.45 18.06
C LYS A 382 3.18 -31.20 19.09
N PHE A 383 2.03 -30.66 19.47
CA PHE A 383 1.12 -31.33 20.40
C PHE A 383 0.64 -32.68 19.85
N PHE A 384 0.24 -32.75 18.58
CA PHE A 384 -0.18 -33.99 17.94
C PHE A 384 0.97 -35.00 17.81
N ILE A 385 2.17 -34.58 17.41
CA ILE A 385 3.35 -35.46 17.32
C ILE A 385 3.66 -36.06 18.69
N ASN A 386 3.75 -35.25 19.74
CA ASN A 386 4.01 -35.72 21.10
C ASN A 386 2.93 -36.68 21.61
N LYS A 387 1.66 -36.48 21.19
CA LYS A 387 0.55 -37.37 21.55
C LYS A 387 0.66 -38.72 20.83
N LEU A 388 1.10 -38.73 19.57
CA LEU A 388 1.33 -39.97 18.80
C LEU A 388 2.52 -40.76 19.37
N GLU A 389 3.63 -40.09 19.70
CA GLU A 389 4.81 -40.74 20.32
C GLU A 389 4.49 -41.38 21.67
N LYS A 390 3.66 -40.72 22.49
CA LYS A 390 3.21 -41.27 23.78
C LYS A 390 2.32 -42.50 23.62
N ARG A 391 1.45 -42.53 22.60
CA ARG A 391 0.60 -43.71 22.29
C ARG A 391 1.42 -44.89 21.79
N GLY A 392 2.38 -44.65 20.90
CA GLY A 392 3.29 -45.69 20.42
C GLY A 392 4.15 -46.29 21.53
N SER A 393 4.56 -45.47 22.52
CA SER A 393 5.34 -45.95 23.66
C SER A 393 4.52 -46.75 24.68
N SER A 394 3.21 -46.48 24.81
CA SER A 394 2.35 -47.22 25.73
C SER A 394 1.96 -48.62 25.22
N ASP A 395 1.91 -48.82 23.91
CA ASP A 395 1.53 -50.11 23.31
C ASP A 395 2.69 -51.13 23.26
N ILE A 396 3.93 -50.72 23.58
CA ILE A 396 5.13 -51.58 23.56
C ILE A 396 5.47 -52.15 24.95
N GLN A 397 4.73 -51.78 26.01
CA GLN A 397 4.80 -52.51 27.30
C GLN A 397 4.01 -53.83 27.20
N ILE A 398 4.54 -54.76 26.41
CA ILE A 398 4.14 -56.17 26.44
C ILE A 398 4.52 -56.68 27.83
N LYS A 399 3.51 -57.16 28.59
CA LYS A 399 3.72 -57.82 29.88
C LYS A 399 4.73 -58.95 29.67
N PRO A 400 5.80 -59.06 30.48
CA PRO A 400 6.59 -60.29 30.48
C PRO A 400 5.66 -61.43 30.88
N ASP A 401 5.58 -62.45 30.03
CA ASP A 401 4.78 -63.66 30.26
C ASP A 401 5.14 -64.27 31.62
N GLU A 402 4.10 -64.62 32.38
CA GLU A 402 4.16 -65.38 33.64
C GLU A 402 4.68 -66.81 33.43
#